data_AF-A0A951QQQ3-F1
#
_entry.id   AF-A0A951QQQ3-F1
#
_cell.length_a   1.000
_cell.length_b   1.000
_cell.length_c   1.000
_cell.angle_alpha   90.00
_cell.angle_beta   90.00
_cell.angle_gamma   90.00
#
_symmetry.space_group_name_H-M   'P 1'
#
loop_
_entity.id
_entity.type
_entity.pdbx_description
1 polymer ?
#
loop_
_entity_poly.entity_id
_entity_poly.type
_entity_poly.pdbx_seq_one_letter_code
_entity_poly.pdbx_strand_id
1 'polypeptide(L)'
;MALRIKVPHADFESASEDGWIDGLLQGRREIWVYVELGTEQEYISSPNDDPRTEYRLFWGCDAFFAKTQERLEAQDYEAEQYNVTVILYS
;
A
#
# COMPACT_ATOMS: atom_id res chain seq x y z
N MET A 1 -5.67 11.19 4.95
CA MET A 1 -5.67 10.89 3.50
C MET A 1 -5.37 9.40 3.39
N ALA A 2 -6.07 8.65 2.54
CA ALA A 2 -5.89 7.21 2.41
C ALA A 2 -5.25 6.87 1.06
N LEU A 3 -4.19 6.07 1.06
CA LEU A 3 -3.53 5.55 -0.13
C LEU A 3 -4.08 4.16 -0.43
N ARG A 4 -4.41 3.89 -1.69
CA ARG A 4 -4.85 2.57 -2.13
C ARG A 4 -3.74 1.94 -2.94
N ILE A 5 -3.25 0.77 -2.53
CA ILE A 5 -2.08 0.12 -3.13
C ILE A 5 -2.47 -1.26 -3.60
N LYS A 6 -2.23 -1.51 -4.89
CA LYS A 6 -2.41 -2.81 -5.50
C LYS A 6 -1.18 -3.64 -5.22
N VAL A 7 -1.38 -4.82 -4.64
CA VAL A 7 -0.33 -5.80 -4.42
C VAL A 7 -0.67 -7.16 -5.02
N PRO A 8 0.35 -7.96 -5.37
CA PRO A 8 0.17 -9.38 -5.61
C PRO A 8 -0.50 -10.07 -4.41
N HIS A 9 -1.27 -11.12 -4.68
CA HIS A 9 -1.99 -11.86 -3.63
C HIS A 9 -1.05 -12.45 -2.57
N ALA A 10 0.13 -12.92 -2.97
CA ALA A 10 1.13 -13.46 -2.05
C ALA A 10 1.64 -12.42 -1.04
N ASP A 11 1.83 -11.17 -1.49
CA ASP A 11 2.29 -10.07 -0.62
C ASP A 11 1.13 -9.56 0.25
N PHE A 12 -0.09 -9.61 -0.27
CA PHE A 12 -1.30 -9.29 0.50
C PHE A 12 -1.52 -10.24 1.69
N GLU A 13 -1.33 -11.55 1.49
CA GLU A 13 -1.42 -12.55 2.56
C GLU A 13 -0.26 -12.40 3.56
N SER A 14 0.93 -12.04 3.08
CA SER A 14 2.12 -11.83 3.91
C SER A 14 2.10 -10.49 4.68
N ALA A 15 1.24 -9.55 4.27
CA ALA A 15 1.09 -8.27 4.93
C ALA A 15 0.67 -8.45 6.40
N SER A 16 1.39 -7.81 7.30
CA SER A 16 1.18 -7.90 8.74
C SER A 16 1.55 -6.58 9.41
N GLU A 17 1.09 -6.40 10.64
CA GLU A 17 1.42 -5.23 11.47
C GLU A 17 2.93 -5.08 11.62
N ASP A 18 3.43 -3.84 11.56
CA ASP A 18 4.87 -3.52 11.59
C ASP A 18 5.70 -4.18 10.47
N GLY A 19 5.03 -4.75 9.46
CA GLY A 19 5.63 -5.33 8.27
C GLY A 19 5.91 -4.28 7.20
N TRP A 20 6.28 -4.74 6.02
CA TRP A 20 6.46 -3.88 4.86
C TRP A 20 5.91 -4.54 3.61
N ILE A 21 5.50 -3.72 2.66
CA ILE A 21 4.99 -4.17 1.36
C ILE A 21 5.49 -3.24 0.26
N ASP A 22 5.58 -3.75 -0.95
CA ASP A 22 5.72 -2.92 -2.14
C ASP A 22 4.61 -3.22 -3.14
N GLY A 23 4.17 -2.19 -3.86
CA GLY A 23 3.07 -2.32 -4.79
C GLY A 23 2.84 -1.08 -5.63
N LEU A 24 1.72 -1.09 -6.36
CA LEU A 24 1.37 -0.02 -7.29
C LEU A 24 0.27 0.87 -6.73
N LEU A 25 0.47 2.19 -6.80
CA LEU A 25 -0.54 3.15 -6.35
C LEU A 25 -1.77 3.15 -7.28
N GLN A 26 -2.96 3.04 -6.70
CA GLN A 26 -4.22 3.14 -7.46
C GLN A 26 -4.39 4.55 -8.06
N GLY A 27 -4.83 4.61 -9.32
CA GLY A 27 -5.10 5.87 -10.02
C GLY A 27 -3.88 6.56 -10.62
N ARG A 28 -2.66 6.11 -10.29
CA ARG A 28 -1.43 6.52 -10.98
C ARG A 28 -0.75 5.31 -11.58
N ARG A 29 -0.93 5.13 -12.90
CA ARG A 29 -0.18 4.11 -13.64
C ARG A 29 1.32 4.41 -13.45
N GLU A 30 2.09 3.37 -13.13
CA GLU A 30 3.56 3.39 -13.08
C GLU A 30 4.20 4.03 -11.82
N ILE A 31 3.46 4.27 -10.73
CA ILE A 31 4.10 4.64 -9.45
C ILE A 31 4.17 3.43 -8.53
N TRP A 32 5.40 3.04 -8.23
CA TRP A 32 5.73 2.06 -7.22
C TRP A 32 5.76 2.73 -5.85
N VAL A 33 5.24 2.03 -4.85
CA VAL A 33 5.18 2.52 -3.48
C VAL A 33 5.67 1.40 -2.58
N TYR A 34 6.63 1.73 -1.75
CA TYR A 34 7.08 0.93 -0.63
C TYR A 34 6.38 1.48 0.60
N VAL A 35 5.75 0.62 1.39
CA VAL A 35 5.04 1.01 2.60
C VAL A 35 5.53 0.19 3.75
N GLU A 36 5.95 0.88 4.81
CA GLU A 36 6.07 0.30 6.14
C GLU A 36 4.68 0.34 6.78
N LEU A 37 4.13 -0.85 7.00
CA LEU A 37 2.81 -1.03 7.58
C LEU A 37 2.88 -0.74 9.07
N GLY A 38 1.90 0.02 9.56
CA GLY A 38 1.73 0.24 11.00
C GLY A 38 0.75 -0.76 11.57
N THR A 39 -0.26 -0.26 12.27
CA THR A 39 -1.29 -1.07 12.93
C THR A 39 -2.38 -1.49 11.94
N GLU A 40 -2.73 -2.78 11.93
CA GLU A 40 -3.83 -3.30 11.13
C GLU A 40 -5.16 -2.90 11.77
N GLN A 41 -6.12 -2.51 10.94
CA GLN A 41 -7.47 -2.20 11.37
C GLN A 41 -8.50 -2.87 10.48
N GLU A 42 -9.70 -3.05 11.05
CA GLU A 42 -10.83 -3.59 10.33
C GLU A 42 -11.19 -2.69 9.15
N TYR A 43 -11.17 -3.24 7.94
CA TYR A 43 -11.59 -2.51 6.75
C TYR A 43 -13.12 -2.49 6.67
N ILE A 44 -13.70 -1.30 6.71
CA ILE A 44 -15.14 -1.10 6.50
C ILE A 44 -15.39 -1.02 4.99
N SER A 45 -16.04 -2.05 4.46
CA SER A 45 -16.38 -2.16 3.04
C SER A 45 -17.31 -1.01 2.62
N SER A 46 -16.95 -0.35 1.53
CA SER A 46 -17.76 0.69 0.90
C SER A 46 -18.62 0.11 -0.23
N PRO A 47 -19.79 0.69 -0.53
CA PRO A 47 -20.67 0.21 -1.61
C PRO A 47 -20.07 0.33 -3.02
N ASN A 48 -18.95 1.03 -3.18
CA ASN A 48 -18.21 1.14 -4.44
C ASN A 48 -17.01 0.18 -4.54
N ASP A 49 -16.76 -0.62 -3.50
CA ASP A 49 -15.67 -1.58 -3.51
C ASP A 49 -16.07 -2.83 -4.30
N ASP A 50 -15.13 -3.39 -5.05
CA ASP A 50 -15.39 -4.59 -5.82
C ASP A 50 -15.59 -5.78 -4.86
N PRO A 51 -16.74 -6.47 -4.90
CA PRO A 51 -17.03 -7.59 -4.00
C PRO A 51 -16.14 -8.82 -4.22
N ARG A 52 -15.32 -8.82 -5.28
CA ARG A 52 -14.38 -9.91 -5.59
C ARG A 52 -12.94 -9.60 -5.16
N THR A 53 -12.70 -8.42 -4.62
CA THR A 53 -11.38 -7.97 -4.18
C THR A 53 -11.32 -7.98 -2.66
N GLU A 54 -10.20 -8.43 -2.14
CA GLU A 54 -9.92 -8.38 -0.71
C GLU A 54 -9.24 -7.06 -0.35
N TYR A 55 -9.63 -6.48 0.78
CA TYR A 55 -9.12 -5.19 1.24
C TYR A 55 -8.62 -5.31 2.67
N ARG A 56 -7.45 -4.72 2.95
CA ARG A 56 -6.90 -4.58 4.31
C ARG A 56 -6.54 -3.14 4.57
N LEU A 57 -6.79 -2.67 5.80
CA LEU A 57 -6.52 -1.30 6.21
C LEU A 57 -5.39 -1.27 7.24
N PHE A 58 -4.43 -0.40 7.02
CA PHE A 58 -3.36 -0.13 7.96
C PHE A 58 -3.31 1.36 8.28
N TRP A 59 -3.01 1.69 9.53
CA TRP A 59 -2.89 3.06 10.00
C TRP A 59 -1.52 3.34 10.59
N GLY A 60 -1.09 4.61 10.51
CA GLY A 60 0.25 5.00 10.91
C GLY A 60 1.33 4.45 9.99
N CYS A 61 1.02 4.27 8.71
CA CYS A 61 1.98 3.73 7.75
C CYS A 61 2.86 4.83 7.18
N ASP A 62 4.07 4.45 6.78
CA ASP A 62 5.01 5.34 6.11
C ASP A 62 5.20 4.87 4.67
N ALA A 63 4.91 5.75 3.71
CA ALA A 63 4.83 5.44 2.30
C ALA A 63 5.88 6.21 1.50
N PHE A 64 6.68 5.47 0.74
CA PHE A 64 7.80 5.95 -0.05
C PHE A 64 7.51 5.68 -1.53
N PHE A 65 7.57 6.73 -2.35
CA PHE A 65 7.12 6.68 -3.75
C PHE A 65 8.33 6.68 -4.69
N ALA A 66 8.31 5.77 -5.66
CA ALA A 66 9.31 5.70 -6.73
C ALA A 66 8.63 5.54 -8.10
N LYS A 67 9.28 6.06 -9.14
CA LYS A 67 8.82 5.91 -10.54
C LYS A 67 9.03 4.52 -11.11
N THR A 68 10.00 3.79 -10.60
CA THR A 68 10.34 2.45 -11.08
C THR A 68 10.68 1.56 -9.90
N GLN A 69 10.49 0.25 -10.08
CA GLN A 69 10.84 -0.75 -9.08
C GLN A 69 12.35 -0.72 -8.76
N GLU A 70 13.21 -0.56 -9.77
CA GLU A 70 14.67 -0.47 -9.57
C GLU A 70 15.07 0.68 -8.63
N ARG A 71 14.38 1.83 -8.72
CA ARG A 71 14.62 2.97 -7.82
C ARG A 71 14.10 2.72 -6.42
N LEU A 72 12.95 2.02 -6.32
CA LEU A 72 12.40 1.56 -5.05
C LEU A 72 13.41 0.67 -4.31
N GLU A 73 13.98 -0.32 -5.01
CA GLU A 73 14.98 -1.24 -4.49
C GLU A 73 16.28 -0.53 -4.10
N ALA A 74 16.65 0.52 -4.85
CA ALA A 74 17.79 1.39 -4.54
C ALA A 74 17.51 2.42 -3.42
N GLN A 75 16.30 2.43 -2.85
CA GLN A 75 15.85 3.43 -1.87
C GLN A 75 15.93 4.88 -2.38
N ASP A 76 15.83 5.08 -3.71
CA ASP A 76 15.82 6.38 -4.38
C ASP A 76 14.37 6.86 -4.57
N TYR A 77 13.83 7.45 -3.51
CA TYR A 77 12.43 7.89 -3.45
C TYR A 77 12.26 9.31 -4.01
N GLU A 78 11.22 9.53 -4.81
CA GLU A 78 10.85 10.86 -5.30
C GLU A 78 10.00 11.64 -4.30
N ALA A 79 9.28 10.93 -3.42
CA ALA A 79 8.45 11.51 -2.38
C ALA A 79 8.26 10.52 -1.24
N GLU A 80 7.93 11.06 -0.06
CA GLU A 80 7.66 10.31 1.16
C GLU A 80 6.43 10.91 1.86
N GLN A 81 5.62 10.06 2.48
CA GLN A 81 4.49 10.44 3.31
C GLN A 81 4.47 9.60 4.56
N TYR A 82 4.48 10.28 5.71
CA TYR A 82 4.50 9.64 7.02
C TYR A 82 3.12 9.65 7.67
N ASN A 83 2.84 8.67 8.51
CA ASN A 83 1.61 8.57 9.30
C ASN A 83 0.34 8.64 8.43
N VAL A 84 0.32 7.89 7.33
CA VAL A 84 -0.81 7.80 6.40
C VAL A 84 -1.64 6.54 6.63
N THR A 85 -2.88 6.57 6.16
CA THR A 85 -3.73 5.37 6.09
C THR A 85 -3.45 4.66 4.77
N VAL A 86 -3.18 3.36 4.80
CA VAL A 86 -2.96 2.55 3.60
C VAL A 86 -4.03 1.48 3.51
N ILE A 87 -4.59 1.34 2.31
CA ILE A 87 -5.57 0.32 1.96
C ILE A 87 -4.91 -0.58 0.92
N LEU A 88 -4.62 -1.81 1.32
CA LEU A 88 -4.10 -2.83 0.42
C LEU A 88 -5.28 -3.50 -0.29
N TYR A 89 -5.09 -3.83 -1.56
CA TYR A 89 -6.04 -4.64 -2.31
C TYR A 89 -5.33 -5.56 -3.30
N SER A 90 -5.90 -6.74 -3.51
CA SER A 90 -5.39 -7.76 -4.44
C SER A 90 -6.40 -8.12 -5.52
#